data_AF-A0A925WD29-F1
#
_entry.id   AF-A0A925WD29-F1
#
_cell.length_a   1.000
_cell.length_b   1.000
_cell.length_c   1.000
_cell.angle_alpha   90.00
_cell.angle_beta   90.00
_cell.angle_gamma   90.00
#
_symmetry.space_group_name_H-M   'P 1'
#
loop_
_entity.id
_entity.type
_entity.pdbx_description
1 polymer ?
#
loop_
_entity_poly.entity_id
_entity_poly.type
_entity_poly.pdbx_seq_one_letter_code
_entity_poly.pdbx_strand_id
1 'polypeptide(L)'
;MQTTIEETLITQKTKELCQAILDQPDMRDARQAIESFIGNDAAKSQYESLMAKGQALQQKQQRSEQLSPDEISAFESDREALLNNPVAKGFLDAQQELHEVHETINQYVSKTLELGRIPTDADFESGSCGHGCGCHSEGADHGHSH
;
A
#
# COMPACT_ATOMS: atom_id res chain seq x y z
N MET A 1 -21.42 -24.31 17.15
CA MET A 1 -21.66 -22.86 17.37
C MET A 1 -21.84 -22.24 16.00
N GLN A 2 -23.10 -21.98 15.63
CA GLN A 2 -23.46 -21.37 14.35
C GLN A 2 -23.69 -19.89 14.67
N THR A 3 -22.69 -19.07 14.37
CA THR A 3 -22.81 -17.61 14.48
C THR A 3 -23.59 -17.14 13.25
N THR A 4 -24.91 -17.17 13.35
CA THR A 4 -25.75 -16.30 12.53
C THR A 4 -25.29 -14.89 12.88
N ILE A 5 -24.55 -14.24 11.98
CA ILE A 5 -24.13 -12.85 12.17
C ILE A 5 -25.42 -12.04 12.11
N GLU A 6 -26.03 -11.80 13.27
CA GLU A 6 -26.99 -10.71 13.40
C GLU A 6 -26.33 -9.45 12.86
N GLU A 7 -27.03 -8.72 12.01
CA GLU A 7 -26.51 -7.48 11.42
C GLU A 7 -26.22 -6.49 12.53
N THR A 8 -24.98 -6.44 12.98
CA THR A 8 -24.55 -5.53 14.04
C THR A 8 -24.56 -4.10 13.53
N LEU A 9 -24.71 -3.13 14.44
CA LEU A 9 -24.56 -1.71 14.11
C LEU A 9 -23.21 -1.42 13.44
N ILE A 10 -22.16 -2.15 13.82
CA ILE A 10 -20.84 -2.06 13.20
C ILE A 10 -20.92 -2.48 11.72
N THR A 11 -21.53 -3.64 11.42
CA THR A 11 -21.71 -4.11 10.04
C THR A 11 -22.49 -3.10 9.20
N GLN A 12 -23.53 -2.49 9.76
CA GLN A 12 -24.28 -1.43 9.07
C GLN A 12 -23.39 -0.22 8.76
N LYS A 13 -22.63 0.29 9.74
CA LYS A 13 -21.72 1.43 9.54
C LYS A 13 -20.57 1.11 8.59
N THR A 14 -20.09 -0.11 8.56
CA THR A 14 -19.11 -0.54 7.55
C THR A 14 -19.70 -0.51 6.15
N LYS A 15 -20.96 -0.94 5.96
CA LYS A 15 -21.63 -0.83 4.64
C LYS A 15 -21.82 0.64 4.22
N GLU A 16 -22.18 1.52 5.16
CA GLU A 16 -22.28 2.96 4.91
C GLU A 16 -20.91 3.55 4.49
N LEU A 17 -19.82 3.13 5.14
CA LEU A 17 -18.45 3.50 4.75
C LEU A 17 -18.13 2.99 3.34
N CYS A 18 -18.43 1.73 3.01
CA CYS A 18 -18.22 1.20 1.67
C CYS A 18 -18.98 2.01 0.61
N GLN A 19 -20.23 2.40 0.89
CA GLN A 19 -21.00 3.25 -0.01
C GLN A 19 -20.36 4.63 -0.16
N ALA A 20 -19.89 5.24 0.93
CA ALA A 20 -19.18 6.52 0.88
C ALA A 20 -17.93 6.44 0.00
N ILE A 21 -17.12 5.38 0.13
CA ILE A 21 -15.95 5.14 -0.73
C ILE A 21 -16.37 5.05 -2.20
N LEU A 22 -17.43 4.28 -2.51
CA LEU A 22 -17.94 4.16 -3.88
C LEU A 22 -18.46 5.49 -4.44
N ASP A 23 -18.92 6.39 -3.58
CA ASP A 23 -19.53 7.66 -3.95
C ASP A 23 -18.55 8.83 -4.06
N GLN A 24 -17.31 8.67 -3.64
CA GLN A 24 -16.28 9.68 -3.86
C GLN A 24 -15.94 9.79 -5.36
N PRO A 25 -15.88 11.01 -5.93
CA PRO A 25 -15.49 11.22 -7.33
C PRO A 25 -14.14 10.61 -7.67
N ASP A 26 -13.13 10.88 -6.85
CA ASP A 26 -11.76 10.41 -7.08
C ASP A 26 -11.69 8.87 -7.09
N MET A 27 -12.48 8.19 -6.22
CA MET A 27 -12.63 6.73 -6.23
C MET A 27 -13.34 6.18 -7.48
N ARG A 28 -14.22 6.95 -8.13
CA ARG A 28 -14.82 6.58 -9.43
C ARG A 28 -13.79 6.73 -10.54
N ASP A 29 -13.04 7.82 -10.53
CA ASP A 29 -11.99 8.11 -11.51
C ASP A 29 -10.86 7.07 -11.43
N ALA A 30 -10.43 6.71 -10.23
CA ALA A 30 -9.45 5.65 -9.98
C ALA A 30 -9.91 4.30 -10.55
N ARG A 31 -11.17 3.90 -10.33
CA ARG A 31 -11.74 2.67 -10.90
C ARG A 31 -11.75 2.71 -12.43
N GLN A 32 -12.15 3.83 -13.02
CA GLN A 32 -12.16 3.98 -14.48
C GLN A 32 -10.75 3.91 -15.08
N ALA A 33 -9.76 4.50 -14.41
CA ALA A 33 -8.36 4.42 -14.83
C ALA A 33 -7.84 2.96 -14.79
N ILE A 34 -8.21 2.20 -13.75
CA ILE A 34 -7.89 0.78 -13.64
C ILE A 34 -8.56 -0.03 -14.76
N GLU A 35 -9.84 0.18 -15.03
CA GLU A 35 -10.57 -0.47 -16.12
C GLU A 35 -9.94 -0.15 -17.50
N SER A 36 -9.56 1.12 -17.71
CA SER A 36 -8.90 1.57 -18.93
C SER A 36 -7.55 0.88 -19.15
N PHE A 37 -6.79 0.66 -18.07
CA PHE A 37 -5.53 -0.07 -18.12
C PHE A 37 -5.73 -1.56 -18.36
N ILE A 38 -6.70 -2.20 -17.68
CA ILE A 38 -7.04 -3.62 -17.91
C ILE A 38 -7.42 -3.87 -19.38
N GLY A 39 -8.15 -2.94 -19.99
CA GLY A 39 -8.54 -2.98 -21.40
C GLY A 39 -7.43 -2.62 -22.40
N ASN A 40 -6.25 -2.20 -21.96
CA ASN A 40 -5.16 -1.75 -22.83
C ASN A 40 -3.96 -2.69 -22.78
N ASP A 41 -3.89 -3.64 -23.73
CA ASP A 41 -2.82 -4.64 -23.80
C ASP A 41 -1.42 -4.03 -23.97
N ALA A 42 -1.31 -2.91 -24.69
CA ALA A 42 -0.02 -2.23 -24.87
C ALA A 42 0.49 -1.64 -23.55
N ALA A 43 -0.38 -0.95 -22.79
CA ALA A 43 -0.02 -0.38 -21.49
C ALA A 43 0.33 -1.49 -20.48
N LYS A 44 -0.42 -2.60 -20.47
CA LYS A 44 -0.11 -3.76 -19.62
C LYS A 44 1.25 -4.37 -19.96
N SER A 45 1.51 -4.63 -21.23
CA SER A 45 2.80 -5.20 -21.67
C SER A 45 3.98 -4.28 -21.33
N GLN A 46 3.80 -2.96 -21.50
CA GLN A 46 4.81 -1.97 -21.11
C GLN A 46 5.09 -2.00 -19.60
N TYR A 47 4.04 -2.03 -18.78
CA TYR A 47 4.15 -2.12 -17.32
C TYR A 47 4.83 -3.43 -16.89
N GLU A 48 4.38 -4.57 -17.39
CA GLU A 48 4.94 -5.90 -17.07
C GLU A 48 6.42 -5.99 -17.45
N SER A 49 6.81 -5.47 -18.62
CA SER A 49 8.21 -5.44 -19.05
C SER A 49 9.07 -4.60 -18.09
N LEU A 50 8.58 -3.43 -17.68
CA LEU A 50 9.30 -2.58 -16.73
C LEU A 50 9.44 -3.27 -15.37
N MET A 51 8.38 -3.91 -14.87
CA MET A 51 8.42 -4.65 -13.59
C MET A 51 9.43 -5.81 -13.65
N ALA A 52 9.44 -6.57 -14.74
CA ALA A 52 10.40 -7.66 -14.93
C ALA A 52 11.85 -7.15 -14.96
N LYS A 53 12.12 -6.03 -15.65
CA LYS A 53 13.44 -5.38 -15.65
C LYS A 53 13.83 -4.90 -14.25
N GLY A 54 12.92 -4.23 -13.54
CA GLY A 54 13.15 -3.76 -12.18
C GLY A 54 13.49 -4.91 -11.21
N GLN A 55 12.74 -6.02 -11.29
CA GLN A 55 13.00 -7.21 -10.48
C GLN A 55 14.37 -7.82 -10.80
N ALA A 56 14.76 -7.90 -12.07
CA ALA A 56 16.08 -8.40 -12.46
C ALA A 56 17.21 -7.53 -11.91
N LEU A 57 17.07 -6.20 -11.95
CA LEU A 57 18.04 -5.27 -11.37
C LEU A 57 18.12 -5.42 -9.84
N GLN A 58 16.96 -5.52 -9.17
CA GLN A 58 16.91 -5.74 -7.73
C GLN A 58 17.60 -7.05 -7.31
N GLN A 59 17.38 -8.15 -8.06
CA GLN A 59 18.04 -9.43 -7.80
C GLN A 59 19.56 -9.36 -7.96
N LYS A 60 20.07 -8.58 -8.93
CA LYS A 60 21.51 -8.33 -9.07
C LYS A 60 22.06 -7.56 -7.88
N GLN A 61 21.39 -6.50 -7.45
CA GLN A 61 21.79 -5.73 -6.26
C GLN A 61 21.80 -6.59 -5.00
N GLN A 62 20.79 -7.44 -4.79
CA GLN A 62 20.74 -8.37 -3.65
C GLN A 62 21.91 -9.37 -3.66
N ARG A 63 22.40 -9.76 -4.84
CA ARG A 63 23.59 -10.61 -5.01
C ARG A 63 24.90 -9.84 -4.98
N SER A 64 24.87 -8.53 -4.70
CA SER A 64 26.03 -7.62 -4.77
C SER A 64 26.72 -7.63 -6.15
N GLU A 65 25.98 -7.95 -7.20
CA GLU A 65 26.44 -7.84 -8.58
C GLU A 65 26.36 -6.38 -9.02
N GLN A 66 27.39 -5.87 -9.70
CA GLN A 66 27.38 -4.52 -10.24
C GLN A 66 26.35 -4.40 -11.36
N LEU A 67 25.51 -3.36 -11.29
CA LEU A 67 24.63 -2.97 -12.39
C LEU A 67 25.44 -2.16 -13.41
N SER A 68 25.33 -2.49 -14.69
CA SER A 68 25.97 -1.69 -15.72
C SER A 68 25.22 -0.37 -15.98
N PRO A 69 25.92 0.70 -16.41
CA PRO A 69 25.28 1.95 -16.77
C PRO A 69 24.20 1.80 -17.86
N ASP A 70 24.42 0.91 -18.83
CA ASP A 70 23.48 0.65 -19.92
C ASP A 70 22.17 0.02 -19.41
N GLU A 71 22.26 -0.87 -18.42
CA GLU A 71 21.08 -1.49 -17.80
C GLU A 71 20.25 -0.50 -16.99
N ILE A 72 20.93 0.39 -16.26
CA ILE A 72 20.27 1.46 -15.50
C ILE A 72 19.57 2.43 -16.48
N SER A 73 20.29 2.88 -17.51
CA SER A 73 19.76 3.82 -18.50
C SER A 73 18.58 3.23 -19.29
N ALA A 74 18.66 1.95 -19.67
CA ALA A 74 17.56 1.26 -20.35
C ALA A 74 16.31 1.18 -19.46
N PHE A 75 16.47 0.88 -18.17
CA PHE A 75 15.37 0.86 -17.22
C PHE A 75 14.76 2.25 -17.00
N GLU A 76 15.59 3.28 -16.84
CA GLU A 76 15.13 4.67 -16.67
C GLU A 76 14.36 5.17 -17.90
N SER A 77 14.84 4.86 -19.11
CA SER A 77 14.15 5.20 -20.36
C SER A 77 12.77 4.53 -20.44
N ASP A 78 12.67 3.24 -20.11
CA ASP A 78 11.39 2.53 -20.13
C ASP A 78 10.43 3.05 -19.05
N ARG A 79 10.96 3.41 -17.87
CA ARG A 79 10.20 4.02 -16.78
C ARG A 79 9.64 5.37 -17.22
N GLU A 80 10.43 6.22 -17.83
CA GLU A 80 9.97 7.51 -18.35
C GLU A 80 8.90 7.31 -19.44
N ALA A 81 9.11 6.36 -20.35
CA ALA A 81 8.11 6.02 -21.37
C ALA A 81 6.79 5.53 -20.76
N LEU A 82 6.83 4.77 -19.65
CA LEU A 82 5.64 4.32 -18.93
C LEU A 82 4.93 5.51 -18.27
N LEU A 83 5.68 6.41 -17.60
CA LEU A 83 5.11 7.58 -16.94
C LEU A 83 4.52 8.60 -17.93
N ASN A 84 5.01 8.62 -19.17
CA ASN A 84 4.45 9.43 -20.24
C ASN A 84 3.26 8.78 -20.95
N ASN A 85 2.98 7.50 -20.70
CA ASN A 85 1.78 6.83 -21.20
C ASN A 85 0.59 7.16 -20.27
N PRO A 86 -0.42 7.92 -20.73
CA PRO A 86 -1.51 8.39 -19.87
C PRO A 86 -2.34 7.24 -19.27
N VAL A 87 -2.44 6.09 -19.96
CA VAL A 87 -3.20 4.93 -19.45
C VAL A 87 -2.41 4.22 -18.35
N ALA A 88 -1.10 4.04 -18.53
CA ALA A 88 -0.26 3.44 -17.50
C ALA A 88 -0.09 4.37 -16.30
N LYS A 89 0.12 5.67 -16.53
CA LYS A 89 0.19 6.67 -15.47
C LYS A 89 -1.11 6.74 -14.68
N GLY A 90 -2.26 6.82 -15.34
CA GLY A 90 -3.57 6.84 -14.67
C GLY A 90 -3.79 5.61 -13.80
N PHE A 91 -3.32 4.43 -14.22
CA PHE A 91 -3.35 3.23 -13.40
C PHE A 91 -2.47 3.31 -12.15
N LEU A 92 -1.23 3.81 -12.28
CA LEU A 92 -0.33 3.98 -11.13
C LEU A 92 -0.91 4.97 -10.12
N ASP A 93 -1.41 6.11 -10.60
CA ASP A 93 -2.03 7.13 -9.75
C ASP A 93 -3.28 6.56 -9.04
N ALA A 94 -4.13 5.81 -9.76
CA ALA A 94 -5.31 5.15 -9.19
C ALA A 94 -4.96 4.09 -8.15
N GLN A 95 -3.89 3.31 -8.34
CA GLN A 95 -3.43 2.34 -7.35
C GLN A 95 -3.01 3.03 -6.05
N GLN A 96 -2.26 4.14 -6.17
CA GLN A 96 -1.82 4.91 -5.01
C GLN A 96 -3.02 5.47 -4.23
N GLU A 97 -4.00 6.03 -4.93
CA GLU A 97 -5.19 6.62 -4.31
C GLU A 97 -6.03 5.58 -3.54
N LEU A 98 -6.26 4.40 -4.14
CA LEU A 98 -6.95 3.30 -3.45
C LEU A 98 -6.17 2.81 -2.24
N HIS A 99 -4.84 2.80 -2.32
CA HIS A 99 -3.98 2.42 -1.21
C HIS A 99 -4.09 3.41 -0.04
N GLU A 100 -4.04 4.72 -0.32
CA GLU A 100 -4.16 5.77 0.71
C GLU A 100 -5.50 5.72 1.46
N VAL A 101 -6.61 5.50 0.74
CA VAL A 101 -7.93 5.33 1.36
C VAL A 101 -7.95 4.09 2.26
N HIS A 102 -7.39 2.97 1.78
CA HIS A 102 -7.31 1.75 2.56
C HIS A 102 -6.44 1.91 3.81
N GLU A 103 -5.27 2.53 3.69
CA GLU A 103 -4.37 2.83 4.81
C GLU A 103 -5.05 3.72 5.84
N THR A 104 -5.69 4.81 5.40
CA THR A 104 -6.40 5.74 6.27
C THR A 104 -7.50 5.01 7.06
N ILE A 105 -8.34 4.23 6.40
CA ILE A 105 -9.41 3.48 7.08
C ILE A 105 -8.84 2.52 8.11
N ASN A 106 -7.80 1.76 7.75
CA ASN A 106 -7.17 0.83 8.70
C ASN A 106 -6.52 1.55 9.87
N GLN A 107 -5.92 2.71 9.65
CA GLN A 107 -5.30 3.52 10.69
C GLN A 107 -6.34 3.96 11.73
N TYR A 108 -7.47 4.50 11.28
CA TYR A 108 -8.58 4.93 12.14
C TYR A 108 -9.20 3.75 12.91
N VAL A 109 -9.46 2.63 12.24
CA VAL A 109 -10.02 1.43 12.87
C VAL A 109 -9.05 0.89 13.92
N SER A 110 -7.77 0.74 13.57
CA SER A 110 -6.75 0.22 14.48
C SER A 110 -6.58 1.13 15.70
N LYS A 111 -6.52 2.45 15.51
CA LYS A 111 -6.42 3.41 16.62
C LYS A 111 -7.66 3.42 17.50
N THR A 112 -8.86 3.23 16.93
CA THR A 112 -10.09 3.13 17.73
C THR A 112 -10.05 1.91 18.66
N LEU A 113 -9.57 0.77 18.16
CA LEU A 113 -9.44 -0.46 18.93
C LEU A 113 -8.35 -0.36 20.01
N GLU A 114 -7.24 0.31 19.71
CA GLU A 114 -6.14 0.56 20.65
C GLU A 114 -6.55 1.49 21.79
N LEU A 115 -7.24 2.59 21.48
CA LEU A 115 -7.57 3.65 22.44
C LEU A 115 -8.87 3.41 23.21
N GLY A 116 -9.79 2.60 22.67
CA GLY A 116 -11.15 2.45 23.23
C GLY A 116 -12.02 3.70 23.12
N ARG A 117 -11.61 4.68 22.30
CA ARG A 117 -12.33 5.92 21.99
C ARG A 117 -12.11 6.31 20.53
N ILE A 118 -12.89 7.27 20.04
CA ILE A 118 -12.70 7.84 18.70
C ILE A 118 -11.33 8.56 18.66
N PRO A 119 -10.48 8.26 17.66
CA PRO A 119 -9.23 8.97 17.43
C PRO A 119 -9.46 10.44 17.09
N THR A 120 -8.53 11.29 17.53
CA THR A 120 -8.43 12.71 17.21
C THR A 120 -7.14 12.96 16.44
N ASP A 121 -6.99 14.13 15.80
CA ASP A 121 -5.80 14.44 14.99
C ASP A 121 -4.48 14.26 15.78
N ALA A 122 -4.47 14.63 17.06
CA ALA A 122 -3.32 14.46 17.95
C ALA A 122 -2.87 13.00 18.14
N ASP A 123 -3.78 12.02 17.97
CA ASP A 123 -3.48 10.59 18.10
C ASP A 123 -2.68 10.03 16.91
N PHE A 124 -2.60 10.80 15.80
CA PHE A 124 -1.85 10.46 14.61
C PHE A 124 -0.50 11.19 14.53
N GLU A 125 -0.33 12.30 15.27
CA GLU A 125 0.93 13.06 15.35
C GLU A 125 1.99 12.34 16.20
N SER A 126 1.56 11.56 17.20
CA SER A 126 2.46 10.82 18.08
C SER A 126 2.81 9.44 17.50
N GLY A 127 3.79 9.39 16.61
CA GLY A 127 4.52 8.16 16.31
C GLY A 127 3.88 7.27 15.24
N SER A 128 4.08 7.65 13.98
CA SER A 128 4.18 6.70 12.88
C SER A 128 5.37 5.76 13.12
N CYS A 129 5.11 4.64 13.80
CA CYS A 129 5.93 3.44 13.75
C CYS A 129 5.14 2.26 14.33
N GLY A 130 4.62 1.42 13.44
CA GLY A 130 4.11 0.11 13.82
C GLY A 130 5.24 -0.82 14.28
N HIS A 131 4.94 -1.65 15.28
CA HIS A 131 5.26 -3.08 15.21
C HIS A 131 4.49 -3.83 16.29
N GLY A 132 3.57 -4.69 15.85
CA GLY A 132 3.32 -5.90 16.60
C GLY A 132 4.61 -6.72 16.62
N CYS A 133 5.27 -6.78 17.77
CA CYS A 133 6.03 -7.95 18.20
C CYS A 133 6.28 -7.84 19.71
N GLY A 134 5.47 -8.58 20.48
CA GLY A 134 5.76 -8.84 21.88
C GLY A 134 6.99 -9.73 21.97
N CYS A 135 8.16 -9.15 22.21
CA CYS A 135 9.30 -9.84 22.77
C CYS A 135 9.68 -9.11 24.05
N HIS A 136 9.34 -9.72 25.19
CA HIS A 136 9.95 -9.46 26.47
C HIS A 136 11.48 -9.59 26.32
N SER A 137 12.22 -8.49 26.49
CA SER A 137 13.55 -8.57 27.06
C SER A 137 13.41 -8.46 28.58
N GLU A 138 13.08 -9.60 29.19
CA GLU A 138 13.43 -9.86 30.59
C GLU A 138 14.93 -9.60 30.78
N GLY A 139 15.24 -8.99 31.92
CA GLY A 139 16.58 -8.55 32.26
C GLY A 139 17.62 -9.67 32.20
N ALA A 140 18.79 -9.31 31.67
CA ALA A 140 20.05 -9.95 32.00
C ALA A 140 20.97 -8.87 32.60
N ASP A 141 20.72 -8.59 33.88
CA ASP A 141 21.76 -8.16 34.80
C ASP A 141 22.82 -9.27 34.81
N HIS A 142 24.00 -9.00 34.26
CA HIS A 142 25.21 -9.78 34.51
C HIS A 142 26.34 -8.79 34.82
N GLY A 143 26.31 -8.29 36.06
CA GLY A 143 27.53 -7.94 36.74
C GLY A 143 28.33 -9.20 37.04
N HIS A 144 29.57 -9.25 36.56
CA HIS A 144 30.65 -9.90 37.30
C HIS A 144 31.96 -9.17 37.06
N SER A 145 32.40 -8.47 38.10
CA SER A 145 33.79 -8.13 38.36
C SER A 145 34.44 -9.32 39.06
N HIS A 146 35.64 -9.70 38.58
CA HIS A 146 36.83 -10.24 39.27
C HIS A 146 37.55 -11.29 38.42
#